data_AF-A0A6B2GBD0-F1
#
_entry.id   AF-A0A6B2GBD0-F1
#
_cell.length_a   1.000
_cell.length_b   1.000
_cell.length_c   1.000
_cell.angle_alpha   90.00
_cell.angle_beta   90.00
_cell.angle_gamma   90.00
#
_symmetry.space_group_name_H-M   'P 1'
#
loop_
_entity.id
_entity.type
_entity.pdbx_description
1 polymer ?
#
loop_
_entity_poly.entity_id
_entity_poly.type
_entity_poly.pdbx_seq_one_letter_code
_entity_poly.pdbx_strand_id
1 'polypeptide(L)'
;TEKTNFFNPYNTIELDRKNNLMLFKGDLYCKRSGKLVFSFEKFNPCISGIFTSSDFEVILNSEHWDLRTFHLIERIPILTETSLRRTYNDELVIGRGIPKDLNLTNSIHSNHNAHLGNFIQIFSSKEFHSLKKIEFEREFNYSDISRDCTKILICTRYTLPLSNLSSILIINIGPKHNRYIESVE
;
A
#
# COMPACT_ATOMS: atom_id res chain seq x y z
N THR A 1 14.87 -9.69 -26.81
CA THR A 1 14.33 -8.43 -26.29
C THR A 1 13.98 -8.63 -24.84
N GLU A 2 14.91 -8.31 -23.95
CA GLU A 2 14.72 -8.42 -22.51
C GLU A 2 13.61 -7.45 -22.09
N LYS A 3 12.47 -8.00 -21.66
CA LYS A 3 11.45 -7.20 -20.97
C LYS A 3 12.05 -6.84 -19.62
N THR A 4 12.61 -5.64 -19.50
CA THR A 4 12.97 -5.04 -18.22
C THR A 4 11.71 -5.05 -17.36
N ASN A 5 11.65 -5.94 -16.37
CA ASN A 5 10.55 -6.03 -15.42
C ASN A 5 10.59 -4.78 -14.54
N PHE A 6 9.88 -3.73 -14.97
CA PHE A 6 9.78 -2.50 -14.21
C PHE A 6 9.12 -2.77 -12.85
N PHE A 7 9.68 -2.17 -11.81
CA PHE A 7 9.18 -2.20 -10.44
C PHE A 7 7.84 -1.48 -10.40
N ASN A 8 6.73 -2.22 -10.30
CA ASN A 8 5.45 -1.63 -9.96
C ASN A 8 5.50 -1.26 -8.46
N PRO A 9 5.49 0.04 -8.10
CA PRO A 9 5.66 0.49 -6.72
C PRO A 9 4.51 0.06 -5.80
N TYR A 10 3.38 -0.35 -6.35
CA TYR A 10 2.23 -0.84 -5.59
C TYR A 10 2.31 -2.36 -5.34
N ASN A 11 3.08 -3.11 -6.13
CA ASN A 11 3.23 -4.55 -5.97
C ASN A 11 4.45 -4.86 -5.09
N THR A 12 4.30 -4.62 -3.79
CA THR A 12 5.30 -5.02 -2.79
C THR A 12 5.13 -6.47 -2.38
N ILE A 13 6.23 -7.10 -1.96
CA ILE A 13 6.18 -8.41 -1.30
C ILE A 13 5.70 -8.18 0.13
N GLU A 14 4.71 -8.95 0.57
CA GLU A 14 4.25 -8.95 1.96
C GLU A 14 4.53 -10.32 2.60
N LEU A 15 4.94 -10.31 3.88
CA LEU A 15 5.08 -11.52 4.69
C LEU A 15 3.99 -11.58 5.75
N ASP A 16 3.54 -12.79 6.10
CA ASP A 16 2.74 -12.99 7.31
C ASP A 16 3.57 -12.69 8.57
N ARG A 17 2.95 -12.49 9.73
CA ARG A 17 3.72 -12.18 10.97
C ARG A 17 4.71 -13.28 11.32
N LYS A 18 4.37 -14.53 11.03
CA LYS A 18 5.21 -15.69 11.35
C LYS A 18 6.32 -15.91 10.33
N ASN A 19 6.38 -15.10 9.27
CA ASN A 19 7.36 -15.21 8.20
C ASN A 19 7.38 -16.60 7.54
N ASN A 20 6.25 -17.28 7.47
CA ASN A 20 6.07 -18.59 6.84
C ASN A 20 5.44 -18.48 5.45
N LEU A 21 4.59 -17.48 5.24
CA LEU A 21 3.88 -17.21 4.01
C LEU A 21 4.36 -15.89 3.40
N MET A 22 4.34 -15.85 2.08
CA MET A 22 4.71 -14.67 1.30
C MET A 22 3.64 -14.41 0.26
N LEU A 23 3.17 -13.16 0.18
CA LEU A 23 2.23 -12.70 -0.82
C LEU A 23 2.96 -11.83 -1.82
N PHE A 24 2.82 -12.13 -3.11
CA PHE A 24 3.44 -11.37 -4.18
C PHE A 24 2.59 -11.42 -5.45
N LYS A 25 2.19 -10.25 -5.97
CA LYS A 25 1.40 -10.13 -7.21
C LYS A 25 0.12 -11.00 -7.23
N GLY A 26 -0.52 -11.19 -6.08
CA GLY A 26 -1.72 -12.03 -5.94
C GLY A 26 -1.44 -13.52 -5.88
N ASP A 27 -0.18 -13.92 -5.75
CA ASP A 27 0.23 -15.30 -5.58
C ASP A 27 0.76 -15.50 -4.15
N LEU A 28 0.30 -16.56 -3.49
CA LEU A 28 0.68 -16.95 -2.14
C LEU A 28 1.73 -18.05 -2.21
N TYR A 29 2.86 -17.86 -1.53
CA TYR A 29 3.98 -18.79 -1.49
C TYR A 29 4.29 -19.23 -0.07
N CYS A 30 4.70 -20.49 0.07
CA CYS A 30 5.31 -20.98 1.29
C CYS A 30 6.80 -20.60 1.29
N LYS A 31 7.21 -19.69 2.18
CA LYS A 31 8.59 -19.18 2.25
C LYS A 31 9.61 -20.30 2.44
N ARG A 32 9.31 -21.27 3.32
CA ARG A 32 10.21 -22.38 3.65
C ARG A 32 10.49 -23.30 2.45
N SER A 33 9.48 -23.56 1.62
CA SER A 33 9.61 -24.50 0.49
C SER A 33 9.81 -23.81 -0.85
N GLY A 34 9.58 -22.49 -0.93
CA GLY A 34 9.55 -21.72 -2.18
C GLY A 34 8.37 -22.08 -3.10
N LYS A 35 7.46 -22.95 -2.67
CA LYS A 35 6.36 -23.42 -3.51
C LYS A 35 5.18 -22.45 -3.50
N LEU A 36 4.56 -22.31 -4.66
CA LEU A 36 3.24 -21.70 -4.80
C LEU A 36 2.22 -22.52 -4.00
N VAL A 37 1.47 -21.84 -3.14
CA VAL A 37 0.37 -22.39 -2.35
C VAL A 37 -0.95 -22.15 -3.08
N PHE A 38 -1.18 -20.92 -3.53
CA PHE A 38 -2.41 -20.54 -4.22
C PHE A 38 -2.20 -19.28 -5.07
N SER A 39 -2.95 -19.17 -6.17
CA SER A 39 -3.01 -17.98 -7.02
C SER A 39 -4.43 -17.42 -6.97
N PHE A 40 -4.57 -16.22 -6.41
CA PHE A 40 -5.87 -15.58 -6.29
C PHE A 40 -6.32 -14.99 -7.64
N GLU A 41 -7.65 -14.89 -7.81
CA GLU A 41 -8.22 -14.18 -8.95
C GLU A 41 -7.87 -12.69 -8.88
N LYS A 42 -7.49 -12.13 -10.03
CA LYS A 42 -6.94 -10.76 -10.14
C LYS A 42 -8.01 -9.89 -10.78
N PHE A 43 -8.68 -9.07 -9.97
CA PHE A 43 -9.72 -8.16 -10.44
C PHE A 43 -9.18 -6.75 -10.76
N ASN A 44 -8.02 -6.39 -10.22
CA ASN A 44 -7.36 -5.10 -10.43
C ASN A 44 -5.93 -5.29 -10.96
N PRO A 45 -5.44 -4.45 -11.90
CA PRO A 45 -4.06 -4.50 -12.37
C PRO A 45 -2.99 -4.12 -11.32
N CYS A 46 -3.36 -3.36 -10.28
CA CYS A 46 -2.55 -3.08 -9.10
C CYS A 46 -2.86 -4.10 -8.00
N ILE A 47 -2.07 -5.17 -7.95
CA ILE A 47 -2.25 -6.29 -7.02
C ILE A 47 -1.33 -6.09 -5.82
N SER A 48 -1.56 -4.98 -5.12
CA SER A 48 -1.03 -4.80 -3.77
C SER A 48 -1.87 -5.60 -2.80
N GLY A 49 -1.25 -6.21 -1.79
CA GLY A 49 -2.01 -6.96 -0.82
C GLY A 49 -1.29 -7.12 0.50
N ILE A 50 -2.09 -7.31 1.55
CA ILE A 50 -1.63 -7.45 2.92
C ILE A 50 -2.28 -8.67 3.58
N PHE A 51 -1.58 -9.26 4.54
CA PHE A 51 -2.21 -10.17 5.50
C PHE A 51 -2.99 -9.36 6.53
N THR A 52 -4.17 -9.84 6.92
CA THR A 52 -4.92 -9.21 8.02
C THR A 52 -4.20 -9.47 9.35
N SER A 53 -4.61 -8.75 10.40
CA SER A 53 -4.00 -8.91 11.72
C SER A 53 -4.11 -10.32 12.31
N SER A 54 -5.07 -11.13 11.84
CA SER A 54 -5.25 -12.53 12.27
C SER A 54 -4.31 -13.52 11.55
N ASP A 55 -3.68 -13.11 10.44
CA ASP A 55 -2.93 -13.95 9.50
C ASP A 55 -3.71 -15.15 8.92
N PHE A 56 -5.04 -15.17 9.07
CA PHE A 56 -5.91 -16.19 8.45
C PHE A 56 -6.64 -15.68 7.21
N GLU A 57 -6.44 -14.42 6.87
CA GLU A 57 -7.09 -13.76 5.75
C GLU A 57 -6.09 -12.84 5.05
N VAL A 58 -6.36 -12.54 3.79
CA VAL A 58 -5.60 -11.55 3.02
C VAL A 58 -6.54 -10.56 2.36
N ILE A 59 -6.09 -9.31 2.29
CA ILE A 59 -6.69 -8.30 1.42
C ILE A 59 -5.81 -8.15 0.20
N LEU A 60 -6.39 -8.38 -0.97
CA LEU A 60 -5.79 -8.08 -2.26
C LEU A 60 -6.55 -6.90 -2.84
N ASN A 61 -5.95 -5.71 -2.83
CA ASN A 61 -6.61 -4.47 -3.23
C ASN A 61 -7.96 -4.25 -2.51
N SER A 62 -9.07 -4.61 -3.15
CA SER A 62 -10.45 -4.49 -2.68
C SER A 62 -11.09 -5.83 -2.34
N GLU A 63 -10.38 -6.94 -2.43
CA GLU A 63 -10.91 -8.28 -2.21
C GLU A 63 -10.39 -8.89 -0.91
N HIS A 64 -11.30 -9.33 -0.04
CA HIS A 64 -11.00 -10.00 1.22
C HIS A 64 -11.15 -11.50 1.07
N TRP A 65 -10.10 -12.25 1.34
CA TRP A 65 -10.04 -13.70 1.13
C TRP A 65 -9.71 -14.46 2.41
N ASP A 66 -10.33 -15.61 2.59
CA ASP A 66 -10.01 -16.58 3.65
C ASP A 66 -8.85 -17.49 3.20
N LEU A 67 -7.78 -17.61 4.00
CA LEU A 67 -6.60 -18.41 3.64
C LEU A 67 -6.75 -19.92 3.87
N ARG A 68 -7.78 -20.36 4.59
CA ARG A 68 -8.02 -21.78 4.86
C ARG A 68 -8.82 -22.42 3.73
N THR A 69 -9.73 -21.66 3.14
CA THR A 69 -10.68 -22.12 2.12
C THR A 69 -10.44 -21.48 0.76
N PHE A 70 -9.68 -20.39 0.69
CA PHE A 70 -9.43 -19.60 -0.52
C PHE A 70 -10.69 -19.03 -1.17
N HIS A 71 -11.78 -18.90 -0.41
CA HIS A 71 -12.99 -18.23 -0.86
C HIS A 71 -12.89 -16.73 -0.64
N LEU A 72 -13.48 -15.98 -1.58
CA LEU A 72 -13.72 -14.55 -1.43
C LEU A 72 -14.78 -14.36 -0.35
N ILE A 73 -14.41 -13.69 0.74
CA ILE A 73 -15.31 -13.33 1.84
C ILE A 73 -16.21 -12.18 1.39
N GLU A 74 -15.59 -11.08 0.98
CA GLU A 74 -16.29 -9.89 0.51
C GLU A 74 -15.42 -9.00 -0.38
N ARG A 75 -16.05 -7.99 -0.99
CA ARG A 75 -15.37 -6.88 -1.64
C ARG A 75 -15.54 -5.63 -0.79
N ILE A 76 -14.45 -4.88 -0.62
CA ILE A 76 -14.35 -3.65 0.17
C ILE A 76 -14.09 -2.47 -0.79
N PRO A 77 -15.14 -1.80 -1.31
CA PRO A 77 -15.01 -0.89 -2.45
C PRO A 77 -14.12 0.32 -2.19
N ILE A 78 -14.05 0.78 -0.93
CA ILE A 78 -13.22 1.93 -0.55
C ILE A 78 -11.72 1.69 -0.76
N LEU A 79 -11.29 0.43 -0.89
CA LEU A 79 -9.88 0.07 -1.09
C LEU A 79 -9.46 0.01 -2.57
N THR A 80 -10.40 0.13 -3.51
CA THR A 80 -10.18 -0.12 -4.95
C THR A 80 -9.05 0.70 -5.56
N GLU A 81 -8.87 1.95 -5.12
CA GLU A 81 -7.86 2.90 -5.61
C GLU A 81 -6.74 3.11 -4.58
N THR A 82 -6.50 2.12 -3.71
CA THR A 82 -5.52 2.23 -2.63
C THR A 82 -4.51 1.09 -2.64
N SER A 83 -3.23 1.44 -2.49
CA SER A 83 -2.19 0.49 -2.15
C SER A 83 -2.06 0.39 -0.63
N LEU A 84 -2.27 -0.82 -0.10
CA LEU A 84 -2.35 -1.07 1.33
C LEU A 84 -0.99 -1.42 1.93
N ARG A 85 -0.76 -0.98 3.17
CA ARG A 85 0.38 -1.40 4.01
C ARG A 85 -0.07 -1.57 5.45
N ARG A 86 0.34 -2.67 6.07
CA ARG A 86 0.18 -2.89 7.52
C ARG A 86 1.02 -1.87 8.31
N THR A 87 0.49 -1.46 9.46
CA THR A 87 1.27 -0.74 10.47
C THR A 87 1.89 -1.71 11.47
N TYR A 88 2.83 -1.23 12.27
CA TYR A 88 3.59 -2.06 13.21
C TYR A 88 2.80 -2.50 14.46
N ASN A 89 1.68 -1.85 14.77
CA ASN A 89 0.81 -2.19 15.90
C ASN A 89 -0.36 -3.10 15.52
N ASP A 90 -0.55 -3.38 14.23
CA ASP A 90 -1.63 -4.22 13.67
C ASP A 90 -3.05 -3.81 14.04
N GLU A 91 -3.25 -2.60 14.54
CA GLU A 91 -4.57 -2.01 14.75
C GLU A 91 -5.01 -1.19 13.53
N LEU A 92 -4.03 -0.77 12.72
CA LEU A 92 -4.23 0.14 11.61
C LEU A 92 -3.67 -0.43 10.31
N VAL A 93 -4.25 0.06 9.23
CA VAL A 93 -3.77 -0.15 7.87
C VAL A 93 -3.72 1.20 7.18
N ILE A 94 -2.65 1.44 6.42
CA ILE A 94 -2.50 2.64 5.61
C ILE A 94 -2.79 2.28 4.17
N GLY A 95 -3.75 2.98 3.56
CA GLY A 95 -3.91 3.05 2.12
C GLY A 95 -3.24 4.28 1.55
N ARG A 96 -2.51 4.11 0.45
CA ARG A 96 -1.94 5.20 -0.34
C ARG A 96 -2.69 5.25 -1.66
N GLY A 97 -3.08 6.44 -2.11
CA GLY A 97 -3.73 6.57 -3.39
C GLY A 97 -2.89 5.98 -4.52
N ILE A 98 -3.56 5.42 -5.52
CA ILE A 98 -2.97 5.05 -6.80
C ILE A 98 -3.33 6.17 -7.81
N PRO A 99 -2.38 6.73 -8.58
CA PRO A 99 -2.66 7.73 -9.60
C PRO A 99 -3.69 7.23 -10.61
N LYS A 100 -4.65 8.08 -10.96
CA LYS A 100 -5.75 7.75 -11.87
C LYS A 100 -5.29 7.49 -13.31
N ASP A 101 -4.22 8.16 -13.72
CA ASP A 101 -3.67 8.07 -15.08
C ASP A 101 -2.61 6.97 -15.22
N LEU A 102 -2.48 6.08 -14.23
CA LEU A 102 -1.56 4.95 -14.29
C LEU A 102 -2.04 3.93 -15.34
N ASN A 103 -1.77 4.21 -16.61
CA ASN A 103 -1.84 3.23 -17.68
C ASN A 103 -0.69 2.23 -17.50
N LEU A 104 -0.91 1.17 -16.72
CA LEU A 104 0.06 0.09 -16.50
C LEU A 104 0.56 -0.55 -17.82
N THR A 105 -0.16 -0.36 -18.92
CA THR A 105 0.20 -0.83 -20.27
C THR A 105 1.32 -0.03 -20.94
N ASN A 106 1.56 1.23 -20.53
CA ASN A 106 2.54 2.14 -21.17
C ASN A 106 3.76 2.44 -20.29
N SER A 107 4.06 1.59 -19.30
CA SER A 107 5.25 1.71 -18.43
C SER A 107 6.60 1.54 -19.15
N ILE A 108 6.62 1.43 -20.48
CA ILE A 108 7.83 1.30 -21.28
C ILE A 108 8.58 2.66 -21.41
N HIS A 109 7.93 3.81 -21.12
CA HIS A 109 8.55 5.13 -21.42
C HIS A 109 8.45 6.26 -20.37
N SER A 110 7.85 6.09 -19.19
CA SER A 110 7.84 7.17 -18.19
C SER A 110 8.91 6.99 -17.12
N ASN A 111 9.99 7.76 -17.26
CA ASN A 111 11.05 8.06 -16.31
C ASN A 111 10.77 7.69 -14.83
N HIS A 112 11.56 6.77 -14.28
CA HIS A 112 12.16 6.68 -12.94
C HIS A 112 11.44 7.13 -11.64
N ASN A 113 10.23 7.66 -11.66
CA ASN A 113 9.54 8.19 -10.49
C ASN A 113 8.24 7.42 -10.31
N ALA A 114 8.26 6.43 -9.43
CA ALA A 114 7.03 5.91 -8.86
C ALA A 114 6.30 7.06 -8.16
N HIS A 115 5.19 7.51 -8.73
CA HIS A 115 4.31 8.50 -8.13
C HIS A 115 3.23 7.75 -7.36
N LEU A 116 3.12 7.95 -6.05
CA LEU A 116 1.91 7.58 -5.31
C LEU A 116 0.84 8.62 -5.65
N GLY A 117 -0.43 8.26 -5.48
CA GLY A 117 -1.55 9.20 -5.65
C GLY A 117 -1.47 10.35 -4.66
N ASN A 118 -2.48 11.22 -4.68
CA ASN A 118 -2.46 12.46 -3.88
C ASN A 118 -3.14 12.32 -2.51
N PHE A 119 -3.26 11.11 -1.96
CA PHE A 119 -3.86 10.94 -0.63
C PHE A 119 -3.25 9.79 0.17
N ILE A 120 -3.37 9.90 1.48
CA ILE A 120 -3.12 8.84 2.45
C ILE A 120 -4.40 8.64 3.26
N GLN A 121 -4.81 7.39 3.42
CA GLN A 121 -5.98 7.01 4.17
C GLN A 121 -5.62 5.97 5.23
N ILE A 122 -6.21 6.09 6.41
CA ILE A 122 -6.00 5.22 7.56
C ILE A 122 -7.29 4.44 7.77
N PHE A 123 -7.15 3.12 7.88
CA PHE A 123 -8.23 2.18 8.09
C PHE A 123 -8.04 1.41 9.39
N SER A 124 -9.13 0.93 9.98
CA SER A 124 -9.06 -0.11 11.01
C SER A 124 -8.57 -1.42 10.40
N SER A 125 -7.72 -2.17 11.10
CA SER A 125 -7.15 -3.41 10.55
C SER A 125 -8.13 -4.60 10.51
N LYS A 126 -9.21 -4.54 11.29
CA LYS A 126 -10.19 -5.62 11.42
C LYS A 126 -11.33 -5.52 10.40
N GLU A 127 -11.84 -4.31 10.21
CA GLU A 127 -13.05 -4.06 9.42
C GLU A 127 -12.78 -3.19 8.20
N PHE A 128 -11.54 -2.69 8.05
CA PHE A 128 -11.15 -1.78 6.96
C PHE A 128 -12.05 -0.54 6.86
N HIS A 129 -12.63 -0.12 7.99
CA HIS A 129 -13.38 1.13 8.07
C HIS A 129 -12.42 2.31 8.01
N SER A 130 -12.72 3.30 7.19
CA SER A 130 -11.91 4.51 7.05
C SER A 130 -11.99 5.37 8.31
N LEU A 131 -10.86 5.50 9.00
CA LEU A 131 -10.72 6.31 10.20
C LEU A 131 -10.33 7.77 9.88
N LYS A 132 -9.48 7.97 8.87
CA LYS A 132 -9.01 9.30 8.46
C LYS A 132 -8.50 9.27 7.02
N LYS A 133 -8.81 10.31 6.25
CA LYS A 133 -8.22 10.56 4.93
C LYS A 133 -7.51 11.91 4.93
N ILE A 134 -6.33 11.95 4.36
CA ILE A 134 -5.52 13.15 4.20
C ILE A 134 -5.26 13.28 2.70
N GLU A 135 -5.76 14.36 2.11
CA GLU A 135 -5.59 14.66 0.69
C GLU A 135 -4.55 15.77 0.53
N PHE A 136 -3.78 15.68 -0.55
CA PHE A 136 -2.73 16.60 -0.92
C PHE A 136 -3.09 17.24 -2.26
N GLU A 137 -2.63 18.47 -2.48
CA GLU A 137 -2.80 19.15 -3.76
C GLU A 137 -2.06 18.45 -4.90
N ARG A 138 -1.00 17.70 -4.57
CA ARG A 138 -0.12 17.03 -5.53
C ARG A 138 0.18 15.60 -5.10
N GLU A 139 0.55 14.79 -6.08
CA GLU A 139 1.10 13.46 -5.87
C GLU A 139 2.44 13.52 -5.12
N PHE A 140 2.75 12.44 -4.40
CA PHE A 140 4.01 12.29 -3.65
C PHE A 140 4.72 11.00 -4.08
N ASN A 141 6.03 10.88 -3.82
CA ASN A 141 6.80 9.74 -4.32
C ASN A 141 6.91 8.61 -3.30
N TYR A 142 7.07 8.98 -2.02
CA TYR A 142 7.26 8.02 -0.96
C TYR A 142 6.47 8.42 0.27
N SER A 143 5.99 7.41 1.00
CA SER A 143 5.41 7.59 2.31
C SER A 143 5.76 6.42 3.22
N ASP A 144 6.01 6.67 4.50
CA ASP A 144 6.12 5.65 5.53
C ASP A 144 5.50 6.13 6.85
N ILE A 145 5.22 5.21 7.77
CA ILE A 145 4.71 5.48 9.11
C ILE A 145 5.75 5.09 10.16
N SER A 146 5.84 5.87 11.23
CA SER A 146 6.67 5.55 12.38
C SER A 146 6.20 4.26 13.08
N ARG A 147 7.11 3.58 13.78
CA ARG A 147 6.81 2.32 14.48
C ARG A 147 5.72 2.43 15.55
N ASP A 148 5.68 3.56 16.23
CA ASP A 148 4.63 3.89 17.21
C ASP A 148 3.31 4.33 16.56
N CYS A 149 3.25 4.34 15.23
CA CYS A 149 2.10 4.74 14.42
C CYS A 149 1.62 6.19 14.66
N THR A 150 2.47 7.05 15.22
CA THR A 150 2.10 8.45 15.54
C THR A 150 2.46 9.46 14.46
N LYS A 151 3.34 9.12 13.51
CA LYS A 151 3.82 10.03 12.47
C LYS A 151 3.84 9.39 11.09
N ILE A 152 3.41 10.12 10.09
CA ILE A 152 3.60 9.76 8.67
C ILE A 152 4.69 10.65 8.09
N LEU A 153 5.69 10.04 7.49
CA LEU A 153 6.69 10.70 6.66
C LEU A 153 6.22 10.68 5.21
N ILE A 154 6.27 11.81 4.53
CA ILE A 154 6.00 11.95 3.11
C ILE A 154 7.21 12.61 2.46
N CYS A 155 7.65 12.06 1.34
CA CYS A 155 8.71 12.64 0.53
C CYS A 155 8.20 12.87 -0.89
N THR A 156 8.33 14.13 -1.32
CA THR A 156 7.97 14.55 -2.66
C THR A 156 9.24 15.00 -3.37
N ARG A 157 9.50 14.46 -4.56
CA ARG A 157 10.58 14.86 -5.45
C ARG A 157 10.00 15.61 -6.63
N TYR A 158 10.41 16.86 -6.75
CA TYR A 158 10.11 17.70 -7.90
C TYR A 158 11.31 17.65 -8.85
N THR A 159 11.04 17.22 -10.08
CA THR A 159 11.97 17.38 -11.19
C THR A 159 11.63 18.70 -11.88
N LEU A 160 12.34 19.77 -11.52
CA LEU A 160 12.31 21.01 -12.29
C LEU A 160 13.42 20.95 -13.35
N PRO A 161 13.28 21.64 -14.49
CA PRO A 161 14.23 21.56 -15.62
C PRO A 161 15.69 21.84 -15.26
N LEU A 162 15.95 22.49 -14.11
CA LEU A 162 17.26 22.95 -13.67
C LEU A 162 17.61 22.53 -12.22
N SER A 163 16.73 21.78 -11.53
CA SER A 163 16.99 21.36 -10.13
C SER A 163 16.10 20.20 -9.70
N ASN A 164 16.69 19.25 -8.96
CA ASN A 164 15.93 18.26 -8.19
C ASN A 164 15.70 18.82 -6.79
N LEU A 165 14.46 19.19 -6.48
CA LEU A 165 14.05 19.59 -5.13
C LEU A 165 13.28 18.46 -4.49
N SER A 166 13.70 18.04 -3.29
CA SER A 166 12.93 17.10 -2.47
C SER A 166 12.40 17.84 -1.24
N SER A 167 11.09 17.78 -1.02
CA SER A 167 10.47 18.23 0.22
C SER A 167 10.12 17.02 1.08
N ILE A 168 10.36 17.14 2.38
CA ILE A 168 9.97 16.14 3.37
C ILE A 168 8.89 16.77 4.24
N LEU A 169 7.75 16.08 4.38
CA LEU A 169 6.66 16.46 5.26
C LEU A 169 6.49 15.38 6.33
N ILE A 170 6.38 15.79 7.60
CA ILE A 170 6.06 14.90 8.72
C ILE A 170 4.69 15.29 9.26
N ILE A 171 3.75 14.35 9.24
CA ILE A 171 2.38 14.55 9.73
C ILE A 171 2.21 13.80 11.04
N ASN A 172 1.84 14.51 12.11
CA ASN A 172 1.45 13.90 13.38
C ASN A 172 -0.01 13.39 13.31
N ILE A 173 -0.20 12.11 13.63
CA ILE A 173 -1.51 11.45 13.70
C ILE A 173 -2.08 11.45 15.15
N GLY A 174 -1.23 11.78 16.13
CA GLY A 174 -1.57 11.84 17.55
C GLY A 174 -1.52 10.46 18.24
N PRO A 175 -1.43 10.40 19.59
CA PRO A 175 -1.27 9.15 20.32
C PRO A 175 -2.52 8.27 20.35
N LYS A 176 -3.69 8.82 20.00
CA LYS A 176 -5.00 8.14 19.94
C LYS A 176 -5.95 8.95 19.06
N HIS A 177 -6.06 8.64 17.77
CA HIS A 177 -7.15 8.99 16.83
C HIS A 177 -7.83 10.37 16.88
N ASN A 178 -7.33 11.36 17.61
CA ASN A 178 -7.94 12.67 17.73
C ASN A 178 -6.91 13.65 18.29
N ARG A 179 -6.77 14.76 17.54
CA ARG A 179 -6.17 16.05 17.89
C ARG A 179 -4.70 16.29 17.50
N TYR A 180 -4.56 17.42 16.81
CA TYR A 180 -3.40 18.21 16.43
C TYR A 180 -2.50 17.69 15.30
N ILE A 181 -2.65 18.34 14.13
CA ILE A 181 -1.61 18.46 13.11
C ILE A 181 -1.01 19.84 13.31
N GLU A 182 0.24 19.90 13.79
CA GLU A 182 1.12 21.01 13.43
C GLU A 182 1.92 20.53 12.21
N SER A 183 1.78 21.26 11.11
CA SER A 183 2.74 21.21 10.01
C SER A 183 4.03 21.83 10.52
N VAL A 184 5.10 21.05 10.57
CA VAL A 184 6.44 21.63 10.63
C VAL A 184 6.83 21.91 9.19
N GLU A 185 6.88 23.19 8.83
CA GLU A 185 7.44 23.69 7.56
C GLU A 185 8.92 23.35 7.41
#